data_AF-A0A1H3SYJ8-F1
#
_entry.id   AF-A0A1H3SYJ8-F1
#
_cell.length_a   1.000
_cell.length_b   1.000
_cell.length_c   1.000
_cell.angle_alpha   90.00
_cell.angle_beta   90.00
_cell.angle_gamma   90.00
#
_symmetry.space_group_name_H-M   'P 1'
#
loop_
_entity.id
_entity.type
_entity.pdbx_description
1 polymer ?
#
loop_
_entity_poly.entity_id
_entity_poly.type
_entity_poly.pdbx_seq_one_letter_code
_entity_poly.pdbx_strand_id
1 'polypeptide(L)'
;MESWGDYGRACAIDGYVGVVAIGQRQALVLGDEPAMTTYLSSERLFLRWAAAYEEDDLVSAARRAVRDGVNWDADEDVRWVADGPVVMFDSAWPGAELEPDNHLVIELRPSEYRVRATYRADGDNWMILVQLQPVP
;
A
#
# COMPACT_ATOMS: atom_id res chain seq x y z
N MET A 1 -2.10 -28.14 8.09
CA MET A 1 -2.21 -26.71 8.43
C MET A 1 -2.90 -26.07 7.26
N GLU A 2 -4.19 -25.75 7.43
CA GLU A 2 -5.04 -25.23 6.36
C GLU A 2 -4.44 -23.90 5.89
N SER A 3 -3.79 -23.94 4.74
CA SER A 3 -3.19 -22.76 4.13
C SER A 3 -4.33 -21.94 3.52
N TRP A 4 -4.76 -20.88 4.20
CA TRP A 4 -5.75 -19.90 3.69
C TRP A 4 -5.22 -19.09 2.49
N GLY A 5 -4.40 -19.71 1.62
CA GLY A 5 -3.88 -19.14 0.39
C GLY A 5 -3.06 -17.87 0.58
N ASP A 6 -3.22 -16.94 -0.36
CA ASP A 6 -2.62 -15.60 -0.33
C ASP A 6 -3.16 -14.77 0.83
N TYR A 7 -4.45 -14.89 1.15
CA TYR A 7 -5.09 -14.21 2.28
C TYR A 7 -4.38 -14.52 3.61
N GLY A 8 -4.13 -15.80 3.90
CA GLY A 8 -3.43 -16.21 5.12
C GLY A 8 -1.99 -15.67 5.21
N ARG A 9 -1.32 -15.48 4.07
CA ARG A 9 0.01 -14.85 4.03
C ARG A 9 -0.07 -13.35 4.26
N ALA A 10 -1.07 -12.68 3.69
CA ALA A 10 -1.28 -11.25 3.88
C ALA A 10 -1.66 -10.93 5.33
N CYS A 11 -2.56 -11.71 5.92
CA CYS A 11 -2.99 -11.58 7.30
C CYS A 11 -1.87 -11.82 8.34
N ALA A 12 -0.79 -12.51 7.96
CA ALA A 12 0.37 -12.73 8.81
C ALA A 12 1.38 -11.57 8.80
N ILE A 13 1.14 -10.53 7.99
CA ILE A 13 1.93 -9.30 8.02
C ILE A 13 1.43 -8.44 9.16
N ASP A 14 2.27 -8.31 10.18
CA ASP A 14 2.09 -7.30 11.22
C ASP A 14 2.55 -5.94 10.67
N GLY A 15 1.82 -4.86 11.00
CA GLY A 15 2.22 -3.49 10.68
C GLY A 15 1.54 -2.90 9.44
N TYR A 16 2.15 -1.89 8.85
CA TYR A 16 1.57 -1.12 7.73
C TYR A 16 1.96 -1.65 6.36
N VAL A 17 3.10 -2.33 6.23
CA VAL A 17 3.57 -2.86 4.96
C VAL A 17 4.37 -4.15 5.11
N GLY A 18 4.18 -5.07 4.18
CA GLY A 18 4.94 -6.32 4.11
C GLY A 18 5.07 -6.88 2.71
N VAL A 19 5.94 -7.86 2.53
CA VAL A 19 6.14 -8.54 1.25
C VAL A 19 5.97 -10.04 1.43
N VAL A 20 5.15 -10.64 0.57
CA VAL A 20 4.88 -12.07 0.58
C VAL A 20 5.25 -12.69 -0.77
N ALA A 21 5.70 -13.94 -0.76
CA ALA A 21 6.00 -14.69 -1.96
C ALA A 21 4.72 -15.27 -2.58
N ILE A 22 4.52 -15.05 -3.88
CA ILE A 22 3.41 -15.59 -4.68
C ILE A 22 4.00 -16.35 -5.87
N GLY A 23 4.12 -17.67 -5.74
CA GLY A 23 4.80 -18.50 -6.73
C GLY A 23 6.27 -18.10 -6.88
N GLN A 24 6.64 -17.57 -8.05
CA GLN A 24 7.99 -17.05 -8.35
C GLN A 24 8.07 -15.51 -8.26
N ARG A 25 6.98 -14.85 -7.85
CA ARG A 25 6.86 -13.39 -7.77
C ARG A 25 6.64 -12.94 -6.32
N GLN A 26 6.59 -11.64 -6.12
CA GLN A 26 6.29 -11.01 -4.84
C GLN A 26 4.98 -10.22 -4.93
N ALA A 27 4.23 -10.20 -3.83
CA ALA A 27 3.14 -9.25 -3.62
C ALA A 27 3.48 -8.32 -2.45
N LEU A 28 3.13 -7.05 -2.61
CA LEU A 28 3.16 -6.06 -1.54
C LEU A 28 1.83 -6.10 -0.80
N VAL A 29 1.89 -6.23 0.53
CA VAL A 29 0.73 -6.20 1.42
C VAL A 29 0.68 -4.83 2.08
N LEU A 30 -0.50 -4.20 2.05
CA LEU A 30 -0.76 -2.89 2.63
C LEU A 30 -1.50 -3.07 3.96
N GLY A 31 -0.79 -3.59 4.96
CA GLY A 31 -1.31 -3.91 6.29
C GLY A 31 -2.40 -4.96 6.33
N ASP A 32 -2.79 -5.33 7.54
CA ASP A 32 -3.78 -6.35 7.88
C ASP A 32 -5.19 -5.78 8.06
N GLU A 33 -5.30 -4.56 8.59
CA GLU A 33 -6.58 -3.89 8.82
C GLU A 33 -7.23 -3.40 7.51
N PRO A 34 -8.56 -3.58 7.32
CA PRO A 34 -9.25 -3.08 6.15
C PRO A 34 -9.27 -1.54 6.15
N ALA A 35 -8.85 -0.94 5.04
CA ALA A 35 -8.89 0.51 4.85
C ALA A 35 -9.15 0.87 3.39
N MET A 36 -10.02 1.86 3.15
CA MET A 36 -10.15 2.45 1.82
C MET A 36 -8.79 2.98 1.37
N THR A 37 -8.37 2.60 0.18
CA THR A 37 -7.02 2.87 -0.30
C THR A 37 -7.07 3.42 -1.72
N THR A 38 -6.32 4.49 -1.95
CA THR A 38 -6.09 5.06 -3.28
C THR A 38 -4.60 5.23 -3.55
N TYR A 39 -4.25 5.43 -4.82
CA TYR A 39 -2.86 5.66 -5.24
C TYR A 39 -2.67 7.05 -5.82
N LEU A 40 -1.82 7.84 -5.16
CA LEU A 40 -1.40 9.16 -5.61
C LEU A 40 -0.14 9.01 -6.49
N SER A 41 -0.34 8.96 -7.80
CA SER A 41 0.71 8.61 -8.76
C SER A 41 1.88 9.60 -8.82
N SER A 42 1.63 10.89 -8.58
CA SER A 42 2.67 11.93 -8.59
C SER A 42 3.67 11.75 -7.44
N GLU A 43 3.17 11.35 -6.28
CA GLU A 43 3.94 11.10 -5.06
C GLU A 43 4.43 9.64 -4.94
N ARG A 44 3.94 8.75 -5.84
CA ARG A 44 4.08 7.30 -5.75
C ARG A 44 3.71 6.77 -4.37
N LEU A 45 2.51 7.15 -3.94
CA LEU A 45 2.05 6.97 -2.56
C LEU A 45 0.72 6.24 -2.55
N PHE A 46 0.64 5.12 -1.83
CA PHE A 46 -0.65 4.63 -1.38
C PHE A 46 -1.08 5.44 -0.18
N LEU A 47 -2.30 5.95 -0.25
CA LEU A 47 -2.97 6.65 0.82
C LEU A 47 -4.08 5.73 1.35
N ARG A 48 -3.93 5.26 2.58
CA ARG A 48 -4.95 4.46 3.26
C ARG A 48 -5.70 5.32 4.27
N TRP A 49 -7.01 5.33 4.17
CA TRP A 49 -7.90 6.13 5.00
C TRP A 49 -8.08 5.48 6.38
N ALA A 50 -7.63 6.15 7.44
CA ALA A 50 -7.91 5.73 8.82
C ALA A 50 -9.06 6.55 9.44
N ALA A 51 -9.06 7.88 9.28
CA ALA A 51 -10.17 8.76 9.64
C ALA A 51 -10.11 10.07 8.84
N ALA A 52 -11.25 10.59 8.43
CA ALA A 52 -11.42 11.92 7.83
C ALA A 52 -12.92 12.17 7.63
N TYR A 53 -13.30 13.43 7.50
CA TYR A 53 -14.65 13.81 7.12
C TYR A 53 -14.85 13.84 5.61
N GLU A 54 -13.83 14.25 4.86
CA GLU A 54 -13.88 14.47 3.40
C GLU A 54 -12.64 13.89 2.73
N GLU A 55 -12.80 13.28 1.56
CA GLU A 55 -11.70 12.65 0.81
C GLU A 55 -10.65 13.68 0.35
N ASP A 56 -11.10 14.81 -0.18
CA ASP A 56 -10.23 15.86 -0.72
C ASP A 56 -9.31 16.46 0.35
N ASP A 57 -9.79 16.55 1.59
CA ASP A 57 -9.01 17.03 2.73
C ASP A 57 -7.94 16.02 3.13
N LEU A 58 -8.27 14.73 3.16
CA LEU A 58 -7.32 13.64 3.42
C LEU A 58 -6.21 13.61 2.34
N VAL A 59 -6.58 13.70 1.06
CA VAL A 59 -5.63 13.74 -0.07
C VAL A 59 -4.73 14.98 0.04
N SER A 60 -5.32 16.14 0.35
CA SER A 60 -4.56 17.38 0.54
C SER A 60 -3.57 17.28 1.69
N ALA A 61 -3.99 16.69 2.82
CA ALA A 61 -3.14 16.44 3.98
C ALA A 61 -1.97 15.50 3.66
N ALA A 62 -2.23 14.39 2.97
CA ALA A 62 -1.19 13.45 2.54
C ALA A 62 -0.14 14.12 1.64
N ARG A 63 -0.58 14.92 0.65
CA ARG A 63 0.32 15.66 -0.25
C ARG A 63 1.15 16.71 0.48
N ARG A 64 0.57 17.41 1.48
CA ARG A 64 1.31 18.33 2.35
C ARG A 64 2.38 17.58 3.13
N ALA A 65 2.02 16.48 3.79
CA ALA A 65 2.95 15.67 4.57
C ALA A 65 4.16 15.20 3.75
N VAL A 66 3.94 14.70 2.52
CA VAL A 66 5.02 14.30 1.62
C VAL A 66 5.92 15.47 1.23
N ARG A 67 5.33 16.65 0.95
CA ARG A 67 6.07 17.85 0.56
C ARG A 67 6.95 18.38 1.69
N ASP A 68 6.41 18.39 2.90
CA ASP A 68 7.09 18.95 4.08
C ASP A 68 8.14 17.98 4.66
N GLY A 69 8.02 16.70 4.30
CA GLY A 69 8.93 15.64 4.72
C GLY A 69 8.29 14.73 5.76
N VAL A 70 8.26 13.42 5.45
CA VAL A 70 7.66 12.41 6.32
C VAL A 70 8.75 11.69 7.12
N ASN A 71 8.60 11.61 8.44
CA ASN A 71 9.44 10.79 9.31
C ASN A 71 9.01 9.31 9.32
N TRP A 72 9.40 8.54 8.32
CA TRP A 72 8.99 7.13 8.19
C TRP A 72 9.34 6.28 9.41
N ASP A 73 8.50 5.29 9.71
CA ASP A 73 8.76 4.34 10.80
C ASP A 73 9.88 3.39 10.36
N ALA A 74 10.89 3.22 11.20
CA ALA A 74 12.12 2.50 10.83
C ALA A 74 11.86 1.00 10.60
N ASP A 75 10.84 0.49 11.27
CA ASP A 75 10.34 -0.87 11.31
C ASP A 75 9.53 -1.22 10.04
N GLU A 76 9.06 -0.18 9.34
CA GLU A 76 8.11 -0.24 8.22
C GLU A 76 8.81 0.14 6.91
N ASP A 77 9.95 -0.50 6.65
CA ASP A 77 10.83 -0.23 5.51
C ASP A 77 11.27 -1.54 4.84
N VAL A 78 10.64 -1.86 3.71
CA VAL A 78 10.81 -3.14 3.01
C VAL A 78 11.30 -2.94 1.58
N ARG A 79 11.86 -4.00 1.00
CA ARG A 79 12.23 -4.07 -0.41
C ARG A 79 11.25 -4.94 -1.17
N TRP A 80 10.73 -4.42 -2.26
CA TRP A 80 9.74 -5.09 -3.09
C TRP A 80 10.12 -4.98 -4.56
N VAL A 81 10.14 -6.11 -5.25
CA VAL A 81 10.41 -6.16 -6.69
C VAL A 81 9.08 -6.15 -7.43
N ALA A 82 8.91 -5.16 -8.32
CA ALA A 82 7.79 -5.10 -9.25
C ALA A 82 8.32 -5.27 -10.68
N ASP A 83 7.72 -6.20 -11.44
CA ASP A 83 8.13 -6.52 -12.81
C ASP A 83 7.39 -5.69 -13.88
N GLY A 84 6.69 -4.62 -13.48
CA GLY A 84 5.84 -3.80 -14.35
C GLY A 84 4.56 -3.34 -13.65
N PRO A 85 3.49 -3.05 -14.41
CA PRO A 85 2.19 -2.70 -13.84
C PRO A 85 1.68 -3.77 -12.88
N VAL A 86 1.05 -3.33 -11.79
CA VAL A 86 0.51 -4.20 -10.74
C VAL A 86 -0.97 -3.94 -10.52
N VAL A 87 -1.64 -4.92 -9.92
CA VAL A 87 -3.03 -4.84 -9.54
C VAL A 87 -3.12 -4.93 -8.01
N MET A 88 -3.71 -3.92 -7.40
CA MET A 88 -4.09 -3.91 -5.99
C MET A 88 -5.54 -4.36 -5.87
N PHE A 89 -5.79 -5.34 -5.01
CA PHE A 89 -7.13 -5.89 -4.75
C PHE A 89 -7.19 -6.42 -3.32
N ASP A 90 -8.39 -6.66 -2.82
CA ASP A 90 -8.59 -7.28 -1.51
C ASP A 90 -8.24 -8.78 -1.58
N SER A 91 -7.29 -9.20 -0.73
CA SER A 91 -6.78 -10.58 -0.69
C SER A 91 -7.83 -11.64 -0.33
N ALA A 92 -9.00 -11.25 0.17
CA ALA A 92 -10.14 -12.14 0.34
C ALA A 92 -10.71 -12.66 -0.99
N TRP A 93 -10.37 -12.00 -2.12
CA TRP A 93 -10.80 -12.37 -3.46
C TRP A 93 -9.68 -13.05 -4.25
N PRO A 94 -9.98 -14.10 -5.03
CA PRO A 94 -9.01 -14.65 -5.97
C PRO A 94 -8.65 -13.63 -7.05
N GLY A 95 -7.35 -13.44 -7.33
CA GLY A 95 -6.91 -12.54 -8.40
C GLY A 95 -7.38 -12.91 -9.82
N ALA A 96 -7.91 -14.13 -10.01
CA ALA A 96 -8.52 -14.57 -11.27
C ALA A 96 -9.99 -14.14 -11.42
N GLU A 97 -10.60 -13.63 -10.35
CA GLU A 97 -12.02 -13.26 -10.27
C GLU A 97 -12.19 -11.74 -10.04
N LEU A 98 -11.23 -10.94 -10.50
CA LEU A 98 -11.30 -9.48 -10.39
C LEU A 98 -12.32 -8.90 -11.36
N GLU A 99 -13.13 -7.99 -10.85
CA GLU A 99 -14.15 -7.24 -11.57
C GLU A 99 -13.68 -5.78 -11.74
N PRO A 100 -14.18 -5.01 -12.72
CA PRO A 100 -13.67 -3.67 -13.03
C PRO A 100 -13.63 -2.67 -11.87
N ASP A 101 -14.43 -2.88 -10.81
CA ASP A 101 -14.62 -1.97 -9.68
C ASP A 101 -14.02 -2.46 -8.35
N ASN A 102 -13.43 -3.68 -8.31
CA ASN A 102 -12.88 -4.28 -7.10
C ASN A 102 -11.33 -4.27 -7.03
N HIS A 103 -10.68 -3.57 -7.95
CA HIS A 103 -9.23 -3.48 -8.02
C HIS A 103 -8.75 -2.12 -8.52
N LEU A 104 -7.49 -1.82 -8.23
CA LEU A 104 -6.79 -0.65 -8.74
C LEU A 104 -5.58 -1.10 -9.56
N VAL A 105 -5.48 -0.66 -10.81
CA VAL A 105 -4.31 -0.87 -11.65
C VAL A 105 -3.32 0.25 -11.40
N ILE A 106 -2.06 -0.10 -11.15
CA ILE A 106 -0.99 0.82 -10.82
C ILE A 106 0.14 0.64 -11.82
N GLU A 107 0.34 1.66 -12.64
CA GLU A 107 1.40 1.71 -13.62
C GLU A 107 2.75 1.91 -12.94
N LEU A 108 3.50 0.82 -12.81
CA LEU A 108 4.87 0.82 -12.29
C LEU A 108 5.85 0.38 -13.38
N ARG A 109 7.07 0.90 -13.29
CA ARG A 109 8.16 0.42 -14.14
C ARG A 109 8.79 -0.80 -13.48
N PRO A 110 9.33 -1.76 -14.26
CA PRO A 110 10.11 -2.84 -13.70
C PRO A 110 11.29 -2.29 -12.87
N SER A 111 11.31 -2.55 -11.57
CA SER A 111 12.33 -2.05 -10.65
C SER A 111 12.21 -2.72 -9.28
N GLU A 112 13.30 -2.68 -8.50
CA GLU A 112 13.18 -2.83 -7.05
C GLU A 112 12.74 -1.48 -6.46
N TYR A 113 11.77 -1.52 -5.57
CA TYR A 113 11.29 -0.37 -4.82
C TYR A 113 11.65 -0.54 -3.35
N ARG A 114 12.20 0.52 -2.75
CA ARG A 114 12.13 0.71 -1.30
C ARG A 114 10.72 1.20 -1.00
N VAL A 115 10.03 0.47 -0.12
CA VAL A 115 8.67 0.79 0.31
C VAL A 115 8.74 1.18 1.77
N ARG A 116 8.28 2.40 2.08
CA ARG A 116 8.27 2.91 3.45
C ARG A 116 6.86 3.23 3.86
N ALA A 117 6.48 2.90 5.08
CA ALA A 117 5.18 3.24 5.62
C ALA A 117 5.25 3.99 6.95
N THR A 118 4.19 4.73 7.26
CA THR A 118 3.98 5.33 8.58
C THR A 118 2.54 5.79 8.74
N TYR A 119 2.05 5.82 9.97
CA TYR A 119 0.80 6.46 10.33
C TYR A 119 0.97 7.97 10.54
N ARG A 120 0.00 8.76 10.10
CA ARG A 120 -0.02 10.21 10.25
C ARG A 120 -1.40 10.73 10.62
N ALA A 121 -1.40 11.73 11.49
CA ALA A 121 -2.56 12.55 11.78
C ALA A 121 -2.25 14.02 11.42
N ASP A 122 -3.17 14.66 10.71
CA ASP A 122 -3.20 16.09 10.39
C ASP A 122 -4.60 16.63 10.74
N GLY A 123 -4.74 17.11 11.98
CA GLY A 123 -6.04 17.41 12.57
C GLY A 123 -6.92 16.16 12.67
N ASP A 124 -8.10 16.22 12.07
CA ASP A 124 -9.06 15.11 12.01
C ASP A 124 -8.78 14.13 10.84
N ASN A 125 -7.74 14.38 10.04
CA ASN A 125 -7.34 13.53 8.92
C ASN A 125 -6.25 12.56 9.35
N TRP A 126 -6.61 11.31 9.58
CA TRP A 126 -5.73 10.23 9.99
C TRP A 126 -5.54 9.26 8.82
N MET A 127 -4.30 8.94 8.53
CA MET A 127 -3.92 8.21 7.32
C MET A 127 -2.73 7.31 7.56
N ILE A 128 -2.63 6.24 6.77
CA ILE A 128 -1.39 5.49 6.62
C ILE A 128 -0.83 5.84 5.25
N LEU A 129 0.41 6.29 5.25
CA LEU A 129 1.15 6.65 4.06
C LEU A 129 2.07 5.49 3.70
N VAL A 130 2.04 4.99 2.46
CA VAL A 130 2.98 3.98 1.98
C VAL A 130 3.63 4.47 0.68
N GLN A 131 4.91 4.83 0.73
CA GLN A 131 5.62 5.44 -0.40
C GLN A 131 6.51 4.44 -1.12
N LEU A 132 6.44 4.45 -2.45
CA LEU A 132 7.33 3.71 -3.34
C LEU A 132 8.47 4.60 -3.85
N GLN A 133 9.70 4.19 -3.56
CA GLN A 133 10.91 4.81 -4.09
C GLN A 133 11.70 3.81 -4.94
N PRO A 134 11.80 4.02 -6.27
CA PRO A 134 12.66 3.20 -7.11
C PRO A 134 14.09 3.21 -6.58
N VAL A 135 14.71 2.04 -6.54
CA VAL A 135 16.12 1.89 -6.19
C VAL A 135 16.94 2.11 -7.47
N PRO A 136 17.96 3.00 -7.44
CA PRO A 136 18.85 3.22 -8.57
C PRO A 136 19.64 1.98 -8.99
#